data_AF-A0A6M3IGB2-F1
#
_entry.id   AF-A0A6M3IGB2-F1
#
_cell.length_a   1.000
_cell.length_b   1.000
_cell.length_c   1.000
_cell.angle_alpha   90.00
_cell.angle_beta   90.00
_cell.angle_gamma   90.00
#
_symmetry.space_group_name_H-M   'P 1'
#
loop_
_entity.id
_entity.type
_entity.pdbx_description
1 polymer ?
#
loop_
_entity_poly.entity_id
_entity_poly.type
_entity_poly.pdbx_seq_one_letter_code
_entity_poly.pdbx_strand_id
1 'polypeptide(L)'
;MESDQITQDEGAEATALPVVDETSTKSQPEVEKPLTKAEVQAMLDKKERQWQSVSERQRKALSTEAKNYRKRAESVESQLAVINEVAAKDPALAARMRAATTAAQARAYQEQERVYSQEQEKQSFFDDMSSVIREEFGVDPEDKRIDMAFDAKTQQEATRRILASVSKIRKEDSKKETESLKEEIARELRKELGIDSVDTTSSSGGGASDSDFLVKFGEGDLPYTKENLERASKLMNK
;
A
#
# COMPACT_ATOMS: atom_id res chain seq x y z
N MET A 1 -60.57 25.62 0.12
CA MET A 1 -60.80 24.84 -1.12
C MET A 1 -59.55 23.98 -1.26
N GLU A 2 -59.54 22.88 -0.51
CA GLU A 2 -60.05 21.55 -0.94
C GLU A 2 -58.96 20.88 -1.79
N SER A 3 -58.14 19.99 -1.22
CA SER A 3 -58.42 18.60 -0.81
C SER A 3 -58.50 17.62 -1.99
N ASP A 4 -57.97 16.42 -1.74
CA ASP A 4 -58.08 15.16 -2.51
C ASP A 4 -56.96 14.97 -3.55
N GLN A 5 -55.90 14.16 -3.36
CA GLN A 5 -55.69 12.83 -2.76
C GLN A 5 -56.52 11.68 -3.34
N ILE A 6 -55.84 10.53 -3.55
CA ILE A 6 -56.23 9.14 -3.92
C ILE A 6 -55.50 8.73 -5.23
N THR A 7 -54.39 7.97 -5.26
CA THR A 7 -54.03 6.62 -4.75
C THR A 7 -54.61 5.45 -5.56
N GLN A 8 -53.73 4.62 -6.14
CA GLN A 8 -53.77 3.14 -6.25
C GLN A 8 -52.45 2.71 -6.92
N ASP A 9 -51.50 1.99 -6.31
CA ASP A 9 -51.48 0.71 -5.56
C ASP A 9 -51.26 -0.53 -6.44
N GLU A 10 -50.61 -1.54 -5.84
CA GLU A 10 -50.15 -2.86 -6.27
C GLU A 10 -48.70 -2.95 -6.81
N GLY A 11 -47.76 -3.64 -6.16
CA GLY A 11 -47.86 -4.45 -4.95
C GLY A 11 -46.48 -4.87 -4.47
N ALA A 12 -46.26 -4.70 -3.17
CA ALA A 12 -45.24 -5.40 -2.40
C ALA A 12 -45.94 -6.57 -1.70
N GLU A 13 -45.40 -7.77 -1.81
CA GLU A 13 -45.72 -8.86 -0.88
C GLU A 13 -44.45 -9.57 -0.42
N ALA A 14 -44.45 -9.82 0.88
CA ALA A 14 -43.36 -10.29 1.70
C ALA A 14 -43.47 -11.81 1.93
N THR A 15 -42.73 -12.29 2.94
CA THR A 15 -42.72 -13.63 3.56
C THR A 15 -41.92 -14.70 2.78
N ALA A 16 -41.07 -15.55 3.36
CA ALA A 16 -40.80 -15.92 4.74
C ALA A 16 -39.40 -16.57 4.85
N LEU A 17 -38.78 -16.50 6.04
CA LEU A 17 -37.65 -17.34 6.43
C LEU A 17 -38.02 -18.84 6.38
N PRO A 18 -37.02 -19.72 6.23
CA PRO A 18 -36.92 -20.83 7.18
C PRO A 18 -35.55 -20.86 7.85
N VAL A 19 -35.58 -21.21 9.15
CA VAL A 19 -34.46 -21.37 10.06
C VAL A 19 -34.21 -22.88 10.26
N VAL A 20 -32.94 -23.24 10.25
CA VAL A 20 -32.25 -24.52 10.57
C VAL A 20 -32.59 -25.78 9.77
N ASP A 21 -31.57 -26.34 9.12
CA ASP A 21 -31.10 -27.66 9.56
C ASP A 21 -29.58 -27.78 9.43
N GLU A 22 -28.94 -28.21 10.51
CA GLU A 22 -27.51 -28.46 10.62
C GLU A 22 -27.18 -29.78 9.92
N THR A 23 -26.43 -29.76 8.83
CA THR A 23 -25.60 -30.93 8.47
C THR A 23 -24.25 -30.49 7.91
N SER A 24 -23.30 -30.42 8.83
CA SER A 24 -21.91 -30.86 8.65
C SER A 24 -21.72 -31.73 7.40
N THR A 25 -21.10 -31.16 6.36
CA THR A 25 -20.26 -31.95 5.47
C THR A 25 -18.96 -31.19 5.30
N LYS A 26 -17.92 -31.66 6.02
CA LYS A 26 -16.52 -31.32 5.80
C LYS A 26 -16.26 -31.12 4.30
N SER A 27 -15.98 -29.90 3.87
CA SER A 27 -15.28 -29.67 2.62
C SER A 27 -13.91 -30.33 2.78
N GLN A 28 -13.79 -31.52 2.18
CA GLN A 28 -12.51 -32.18 1.98
C GLN A 28 -11.58 -31.18 1.29
N PRO A 29 -10.28 -31.15 1.66
CA PRO A 29 -9.30 -30.40 0.88
C PRO A 29 -9.36 -30.95 -0.54
N GLU A 30 -9.70 -30.09 -1.50
CA GLU A 30 -9.55 -30.36 -2.92
C GLU A 30 -8.07 -30.67 -3.13
N VAL A 31 -7.74 -31.96 -3.19
CA VAL A 31 -6.39 -32.43 -3.45
C VAL A 31 -6.06 -31.92 -4.84
N GLU A 32 -5.26 -30.85 -4.90
CA GLU A 32 -4.61 -30.37 -6.11
C GLU A 32 -3.86 -31.55 -6.72
N LYS A 33 -4.50 -32.25 -7.67
CA LYS A 33 -3.82 -33.26 -8.47
C LYS A 33 -2.69 -32.51 -9.18
N PRO A 34 -1.41 -32.92 -9.01
CA PRO A 34 -0.34 -32.31 -9.78
C PRO A 34 -0.67 -32.52 -11.25
N LEU A 35 -0.83 -31.43 -12.01
CA LEU A 35 -1.12 -31.52 -13.44
C LEU A 35 -0.15 -32.49 -14.08
N THR A 36 -0.67 -33.44 -14.85
CA THR A 36 0.19 -34.39 -15.55
C THR A 36 1.04 -33.63 -16.57
N LYS A 37 2.27 -34.09 -16.82
CA LYS A 37 3.17 -33.44 -17.80
C LYS A 37 2.50 -33.25 -19.17
N ALA A 38 1.60 -34.15 -19.56
CA ALA A 38 0.81 -34.05 -20.79
C ALA A 38 -0.22 -32.91 -20.77
N GLU A 39 -0.90 -32.67 -19.64
CA GLU A 39 -1.85 -31.56 -19.48
C GLU A 39 -1.14 -30.20 -19.45
N VAL A 40 0.04 -30.14 -18.80
CA VAL A 40 0.89 -28.93 -18.82
C VAL A 40 1.37 -28.62 -20.25
N GLN A 41 1.82 -29.63 -20.99
CA GLN A 41 2.24 -29.47 -22.39
C GLN A 41 1.06 -28.99 -23.27
N ALA A 42 -0.12 -29.59 -23.13
CA ALA A 42 -1.31 -29.20 -23.90
C ALA A 42 -1.79 -27.76 -23.57
N MET A 43 -1.65 -27.33 -22.32
CA MET A 43 -1.92 -25.96 -21.91
C MET A 43 -0.91 -24.96 -22.49
N LEU A 44 0.38 -25.31 -22.48
CA LEU A 44 1.44 -24.50 -23.11
C LEU A 44 1.22 -24.36 -24.62
N ASP A 45 0.96 -25.46 -25.32
CA ASP A 45 0.70 -25.44 -26.78
C ASP A 45 -0.54 -24.61 -27.12
N LYS A 46 -1.62 -24.71 -26.31
CA LYS A 46 -2.83 -23.91 -26.48
C LYS A 46 -2.55 -22.42 -26.25
N LYS A 47 -1.77 -22.08 -25.22
CA LYS A 47 -1.38 -20.70 -24.94
C LYS A 47 -0.48 -20.16 -26.05
N GLU A 48 0.48 -20.93 -26.52
CA GLU A 48 1.39 -20.54 -27.60
C GLU A 48 0.61 -20.22 -28.89
N ARG A 49 -0.35 -21.06 -29.28
CA ARG A 49 -1.24 -20.78 -30.42
C ARG A 49 -2.09 -19.53 -30.23
N GLN A 50 -2.58 -19.28 -29.02
CA GLN A 50 -3.30 -18.04 -28.71
C GLN A 50 -2.39 -16.81 -28.83
N TRP A 51 -1.17 -16.88 -28.32
CA TRP A 51 -0.17 -15.83 -28.44
C TRP A 51 0.22 -15.56 -29.89
N GLN A 52 0.41 -16.61 -30.70
CA GLN A 52 0.69 -16.48 -32.13
C GLN A 52 -0.47 -15.78 -32.85
N SER A 53 -1.72 -16.19 -32.61
CA SER A 53 -2.91 -15.53 -33.20
C SER A 53 -3.03 -14.06 -32.77
N VAL A 54 -2.75 -13.73 -31.51
CA VAL A 54 -2.80 -12.33 -31.03
C VAL A 54 -1.68 -11.52 -31.66
N SER A 55 -0.46 -12.06 -31.71
CA SER A 55 0.70 -11.41 -32.34
C SER A 55 0.47 -11.16 -33.83
N GLU A 56 -0.07 -12.13 -34.58
CA GLU A 56 -0.38 -11.98 -36.00
C GLU A 56 -1.44 -10.91 -36.26
N ARG A 57 -2.50 -10.86 -35.44
CA ARG A 57 -3.52 -9.81 -35.53
C ARG A 57 -2.93 -8.43 -35.26
N GLN A 58 -2.09 -8.30 -34.24
CA GLN A 58 -1.39 -7.06 -33.91
C GLN A 58 -0.45 -6.63 -35.04
N ARG A 59 0.35 -7.54 -35.59
CA ARG A 59 1.24 -7.25 -36.73
C ARG A 59 0.45 -6.80 -37.95
N LYS A 60 -0.68 -7.44 -38.24
CA LYS A 60 -1.56 -7.05 -39.36
C LYS A 60 -2.16 -5.66 -39.13
N ALA A 61 -2.64 -5.38 -37.92
CA ALA A 61 -3.16 -4.07 -37.55
C ALA A 61 -2.09 -2.97 -37.70
N LEU A 62 -0.90 -3.17 -37.12
CA LEU A 62 0.23 -2.26 -37.24
C LEU A 62 0.66 -2.06 -38.71
N SER A 63 0.68 -3.13 -39.51
CA SER A 63 1.00 -3.03 -40.95
C SER A 63 -0.04 -2.20 -41.70
N THR A 64 -1.33 -2.37 -41.42
CA THR A 64 -2.39 -1.55 -42.02
C THR A 64 -2.30 -0.10 -41.58
N GLU A 65 -1.98 0.15 -40.31
CA GLU A 65 -1.83 1.50 -39.78
C GLU A 65 -0.63 2.21 -40.42
N ALA A 66 0.52 1.52 -40.50
CA ALA A 66 1.72 2.04 -41.17
C ALA A 66 1.45 2.38 -42.65
N LYS A 67 0.71 1.52 -43.38
CA LYS A 67 0.30 1.82 -44.77
C LYS A 67 -0.61 3.05 -44.85
N ASN A 68 -1.53 3.21 -43.90
CA ASN A 68 -2.41 4.38 -43.86
C ASN A 68 -1.65 5.67 -43.54
N TYR A 69 -0.70 5.64 -42.58
CA TYR A 69 0.18 6.77 -42.30
C TYR A 69 1.03 7.13 -43.50
N ARG A 70 1.60 6.14 -44.19
CA ARG A 70 2.37 6.37 -45.41
C ARG A 70 1.54 7.05 -46.49
N LYS A 71 0.34 6.56 -46.77
CA LYS A 71 -0.57 7.20 -47.75
C LYS A 71 -0.94 8.63 -47.36
N ARG A 72 -1.15 8.89 -46.06
CA ARG A 72 -1.41 10.24 -45.56
C ARG A 72 -0.19 11.15 -45.72
N ALA A 73 1.01 10.67 -45.41
CA ALA A 73 2.26 11.40 -45.60
C ALA A 73 2.47 11.74 -47.07
N GLU A 74 2.33 10.76 -47.97
CA GLU A 74 2.42 10.97 -49.43
C GLU A 74 1.38 12.01 -49.92
N SER A 75 0.16 11.97 -49.38
CA SER A 75 -0.86 12.98 -49.69
C SER A 75 -0.48 14.38 -49.21
N VAL A 76 0.06 14.52 -48.00
CA VAL A 76 0.49 15.81 -47.45
C VAL A 76 1.70 16.35 -48.22
N GLU A 77 2.67 15.50 -48.54
CA GLU A 77 3.82 15.86 -49.36
C GLU A 77 3.40 16.37 -50.74
N SER A 78 2.44 15.70 -51.39
CA SER A 78 1.91 16.15 -52.68
C SER A 78 1.25 17.53 -52.60
N GLN A 79 0.50 17.80 -51.53
CA GLN A 79 -0.14 19.11 -51.32
C GLN A 79 0.89 20.19 -51.02
N LEU A 80 1.91 19.89 -50.22
CA LEU A 80 3.02 20.81 -49.96
C LEU A 80 3.81 21.13 -51.23
N ALA A 81 4.04 20.15 -52.11
CA ALA A 81 4.68 20.38 -53.39
C ALA A 81 3.90 21.38 -54.26
N VAL A 82 2.58 21.21 -54.37
CA VAL A 82 1.70 22.15 -55.10
C VAL A 82 1.74 23.55 -54.48
N ILE A 83 1.64 23.64 -53.15
CA ILE A 83 1.70 24.94 -52.44
C ILE A 83 3.05 25.62 -52.68
N ASN A 84 4.16 24.87 -52.64
CA ASN A 84 5.50 25.39 -52.89
C ASN A 84 5.66 25.89 -54.32
N GLU A 85 5.10 25.20 -55.31
CA GLU A 85 5.11 25.66 -56.71
C GLU A 85 4.31 26.96 -56.91
N VAL A 86 3.16 27.10 -56.24
CA VAL A 86 2.37 28.33 -56.27
C VAL A 86 3.11 29.48 -55.57
N ALA A 87 3.71 29.20 -54.40
CA ALA A 87 4.50 30.18 -53.66
C ALA A 87 5.77 30.59 -54.40
N ALA A 88 6.38 29.71 -55.22
CA ALA A 88 7.52 30.07 -56.07
C ALA A 88 7.13 31.07 -57.17
N LYS A 89 5.86 31.07 -57.60
CA LYS A 89 5.33 31.98 -58.62
C LYS A 89 4.71 33.25 -58.01
N ASP A 90 4.32 33.22 -56.74
CA ASP A 90 3.77 34.38 -56.01
C ASP A 90 4.66 34.77 -54.81
N PRO A 91 5.45 35.86 -54.94
CA PRO A 91 6.34 36.32 -53.87
C PRO A 91 5.60 36.79 -52.61
N ALA A 92 4.35 37.26 -52.71
CA ALA A 92 3.56 37.66 -51.55
C ALA A 92 3.10 36.45 -50.74
N LEU A 93 2.70 35.36 -51.41
CA LEU A 93 2.40 34.09 -50.75
C LEU A 93 3.64 33.49 -50.08
N ALA A 94 4.78 33.48 -50.75
CA ALA A 94 6.04 33.00 -50.18
C ALA A 94 6.43 33.77 -48.91
N ALA A 95 6.29 35.10 -48.91
CA ALA A 95 6.58 35.93 -47.73
C ALA A 95 5.63 35.61 -46.55
N ARG A 96 4.33 35.43 -46.83
CA ARG A 96 3.34 35.03 -45.80
C ARG A 96 3.63 33.64 -45.24
N MET A 97 4.02 32.67 -46.08
CA MET A 97 4.38 31.33 -45.61
C MET A 97 5.60 31.36 -44.69
N ARG A 98 6.66 32.11 -45.05
CA ARG A 98 7.84 32.28 -44.19
C ARG A 98 7.48 32.92 -42.85
N ALA A 99 6.67 33.98 -42.87
CA ALA A 99 6.20 34.63 -41.64
C ALA A 99 5.37 33.66 -40.76
N ALA A 100 4.50 32.85 -41.37
CA ALA A 100 3.71 31.84 -40.68
C ALA A 100 4.59 30.73 -40.09
N THR A 101 5.61 30.25 -40.81
CA THR A 101 6.55 29.25 -40.29
C THR A 101 7.36 29.79 -39.11
N THR A 102 7.86 31.02 -39.21
CA THR A 102 8.61 31.65 -38.10
C THR A 102 7.73 31.86 -36.88
N ALA A 103 6.48 32.30 -37.06
CA ALA A 103 5.52 32.46 -35.97
C ALA A 103 5.15 31.11 -35.32
N ALA A 104 4.96 30.06 -36.11
CA ALA A 104 4.69 28.72 -35.60
C ALA A 104 5.88 28.18 -34.80
N GLN A 105 7.11 28.37 -35.30
CA GLN A 105 8.33 27.97 -34.60
C GLN A 105 8.50 28.73 -33.28
N ALA A 106 8.26 30.05 -33.26
CA ALA A 106 8.30 30.84 -32.03
C ALA A 106 7.29 30.35 -30.99
N ARG A 107 6.07 29.99 -31.40
CA ARG A 107 5.06 29.40 -30.49
C ARG A 107 5.49 28.03 -29.96
N ALA A 108 6.09 27.20 -30.80
CA ALA A 108 6.59 25.90 -30.38
C ALA A 108 7.70 26.04 -29.33
N TYR A 109 8.63 26.98 -29.50
CA TYR A 109 9.64 27.30 -28.48
C TYR A 109 9.01 27.79 -27.18
N GLN A 110 8.05 28.70 -27.27
CA GLN A 110 7.37 29.21 -26.08
C GLN A 110 6.63 28.10 -25.32
N GLU A 111 5.95 27.20 -26.03
CA GLU A 111 5.27 26.06 -25.40
C GLU A 111 6.27 25.11 -24.75
N GLN A 112 7.40 24.84 -25.42
CA GLN A 112 8.47 24.02 -24.86
C GLN A 112 9.08 24.63 -23.59
N GLU A 113 9.32 25.94 -23.59
CA GLU A 113 9.77 26.67 -22.40
C GLU A 113 8.76 26.59 -21.25
N ARG A 114 7.45 26.67 -21.55
CA ARG A 114 6.40 26.54 -20.53
C ARG A 114 6.31 25.12 -19.95
N VAL A 115 6.49 24.09 -20.78
CA VAL A 115 6.52 22.71 -20.30
C VAL A 115 7.74 22.50 -19.41
N TYR A 116 8.91 22.97 -19.86
CA TYR A 116 10.15 22.86 -19.10
C TYR A 116 10.09 23.63 -17.77
N SER A 117 9.52 24.84 -17.76
CA SER A 117 9.35 25.62 -16.53
C SER A 117 8.39 24.93 -15.55
N GLN A 118 7.30 24.33 -16.04
CA GLN A 118 6.37 23.58 -15.19
C GLN A 118 6.99 22.31 -14.61
N GLU A 119 7.86 21.62 -15.37
CA GLU A 119 8.61 20.47 -14.86
C GLU A 119 9.63 20.91 -13.79
N GLN A 120 10.34 22.01 -14.00
CA GLN A 120 11.24 22.58 -12.99
C GLN A 120 10.50 22.97 -11.72
N GLU A 121 9.35 23.64 -11.81
CA GLU A 121 8.53 24.02 -10.64
C GLU A 121 8.02 22.81 -9.85
N LYS A 122 7.65 21.73 -10.56
CA LYS A 122 7.26 20.46 -9.90
C LYS A 122 8.45 19.84 -9.18
N GLN A 123 9.61 19.80 -9.82
CA GLN A 123 10.81 19.23 -9.24
C GLN A 123 11.25 20.02 -8.01
N SER A 124 11.31 21.36 -8.09
CA SER A 124 11.67 22.21 -6.96
C SER A 124 10.71 22.02 -5.77
N PHE A 125 9.40 21.85 -6.04
CA PHE A 125 8.43 21.55 -4.98
C PHE A 125 8.76 20.26 -4.22
N PHE A 126 9.13 19.18 -4.93
CA PHE A 126 9.46 17.91 -4.27
C PHE A 126 10.82 17.96 -3.57
N ASP A 127 11.79 18.68 -4.12
CA ASP A 127 13.08 18.91 -3.48
C ASP A 127 12.91 19.68 -2.16
N ASP A 128 12.13 20.77 -2.17
CA ASP A 128 11.80 21.56 -0.98
C ASP A 128 11.07 20.71 0.06
N MET A 129 10.09 19.91 -0.38
CA MET A 129 9.35 19.03 0.52
C MET A 129 10.26 17.95 1.13
N SER A 130 11.20 17.40 0.35
CA SER A 130 12.18 16.43 0.85
C SER A 130 13.08 17.06 1.92
N SER A 131 13.46 18.33 1.76
CA SER A 131 14.19 19.09 2.78
C SER A 131 13.36 19.21 4.06
N VAL A 132 12.09 19.64 3.94
CA VAL A 132 11.19 19.78 5.09
C VAL A 132 10.99 18.45 5.82
N ILE A 133 10.79 17.34 5.11
CA ILE A 133 10.65 16.00 5.71
C ILE A 133 11.90 15.66 6.55
N ARG A 134 13.09 15.93 6.01
CA ARG A 134 14.35 15.64 6.67
C ARG A 134 14.60 16.55 7.87
N GLU A 135 14.48 17.86 7.68
CA GLU A 135 14.89 18.88 8.65
C GLU A 135 13.86 19.07 9.77
N GLU A 136 12.57 19.15 9.44
CA GLU A 136 11.51 19.44 10.41
C GLU A 136 10.95 18.16 11.05
N PHE A 137 10.89 17.07 10.28
CA PHE A 137 10.29 15.82 10.77
C PHE A 137 11.31 14.76 11.16
N GLY A 138 12.59 14.91 10.79
CA GLY A 138 13.64 13.95 11.10
C GLY A 138 13.43 12.59 10.44
N VAL A 139 12.64 12.52 9.36
CA VAL A 139 12.38 11.29 8.62
C VAL A 139 13.24 11.30 7.36
N ASP A 140 13.77 10.14 6.97
CA ASP A 140 14.47 10.02 5.69
C ASP A 140 13.47 10.24 4.54
N PRO A 141 13.65 11.23 3.65
CA PRO A 141 12.74 11.46 2.53
C PRO A 141 12.67 10.27 1.55
N GLU A 142 13.65 9.36 1.56
CA GLU A 142 13.65 8.13 0.78
C GLU A 142 12.94 6.95 1.49
N ASP A 143 12.34 7.17 2.67
CA ASP A 143 11.57 6.14 3.37
C ASP A 143 10.37 5.71 2.51
N LYS A 144 10.33 4.41 2.16
CA LYS A 144 9.29 3.80 1.32
C LYS A 144 7.87 3.94 1.85
N ARG A 145 7.70 4.27 3.14
CA ARG A 145 6.40 4.52 3.79
C ARG A 145 5.86 5.91 3.44
N ILE A 146 6.69 6.81 2.92
CA ILE A 146 6.29 8.16 2.52
C ILE A 146 5.57 8.08 1.17
N ASP A 147 4.39 8.68 1.13
CA ASP A 147 3.66 8.88 -0.11
C ASP A 147 4.06 10.23 -0.71
N MET A 148 5.07 10.22 -1.58
CA MET A 148 5.54 11.41 -2.29
C MET A 148 4.50 11.99 -3.25
N ALA A 149 3.40 11.29 -3.55
CA ALA A 149 2.25 11.82 -4.28
C ALA A 149 2.60 12.49 -5.63
N PHE A 150 3.55 11.94 -6.39
CA PHE A 150 3.94 12.43 -7.72
C PHE A 150 2.79 12.47 -8.73
N ASP A 151 1.73 11.70 -8.47
CA ASP A 151 0.52 11.59 -9.28
C ASP A 151 -0.60 12.56 -8.86
N ALA A 152 -0.39 13.38 -7.82
CA ALA A 152 -1.41 14.30 -7.32
C ALA A 152 -1.79 15.37 -8.36
N LYS A 153 -3.07 15.74 -8.38
CA LYS A 153 -3.59 16.72 -9.35
C LYS A 153 -3.22 18.15 -9.00
N THR A 154 -3.01 18.42 -7.71
CA THR A 154 -2.66 19.74 -7.18
C THR A 154 -1.52 19.65 -6.16
N GLN A 155 -0.71 20.70 -6.05
CA GLN A 155 0.35 20.76 -5.03
C GLN A 155 -0.21 20.65 -3.60
N GLN A 156 -1.38 21.23 -3.33
CA GLN A 156 -2.03 21.13 -2.01
C GLN A 156 -2.41 19.69 -1.65
N GLU A 157 -2.87 18.91 -2.62
CA GLU A 157 -3.16 17.48 -2.43
C GLU A 157 -1.87 16.69 -2.17
N ALA A 158 -0.81 16.95 -2.93
CA ALA A 158 0.50 16.33 -2.71
C ALA A 158 1.02 16.61 -1.29
N THR A 159 1.03 17.88 -0.87
CA THR A 159 1.47 18.28 0.48
C THR A 159 0.67 17.57 1.57
N ARG A 160 -0.66 17.49 1.43
CA ARG A 160 -1.51 16.79 2.43
C ARG A 160 -1.16 15.31 2.53
N ARG A 161 -0.97 14.62 1.41
CA ARG A 161 -0.62 13.19 1.38
C ARG A 161 0.75 12.95 2.01
N ILE A 162 1.74 13.76 1.63
CA ILE A 162 3.10 13.71 2.18
C ILE A 162 3.06 13.91 3.69
N LEU A 163 2.49 15.01 4.18
CA LEU A 163 2.42 15.30 5.62
C LEU A 163 1.64 14.24 6.40
N ALA A 164 0.56 13.69 5.82
CA ALA A 164 -0.18 12.60 6.44
C ALA A 164 0.67 11.34 6.60
N SER A 165 1.42 10.96 5.57
CA SER A 165 2.32 9.80 5.60
C SER A 165 3.46 9.98 6.62
N VAL A 166 4.11 11.15 6.63
CA VAL A 166 5.18 11.49 7.57
C VAL A 166 4.68 11.52 9.01
N SER A 167 3.49 12.11 9.25
CA SER A 167 2.86 12.11 10.57
C SER A 167 2.56 10.69 11.06
N LYS A 168 2.13 9.80 10.16
CA LYS A 168 1.87 8.40 10.49
C LYS A 168 3.16 7.67 10.87
N ILE A 169 4.25 7.86 10.10
CA ILE A 169 5.57 7.30 10.39
C ILE A 169 6.04 7.72 11.78
N ARG A 170 6.02 9.02 12.10
CA ARG A 170 6.44 9.50 13.42
C ARG A 170 5.59 8.92 14.55
N LYS A 171 4.28 8.75 14.34
CA LYS A 171 3.39 8.14 15.35
C LYS A 171 3.69 6.66 15.56
N GLU A 172 4.04 5.93 14.52
CA GLU A 172 4.42 4.52 14.62
C GLU A 172 5.78 4.35 15.28
N ASP A 173 6.76 5.15 14.90
CA ASP A 173 8.13 5.06 15.42
C ASP A 173 8.19 5.50 16.89
N SER A 174 7.48 6.58 17.27
CA SER A 174 7.34 6.99 18.68
C SER A 174 6.60 5.96 19.54
N LYS A 175 5.57 5.29 19.00
CA LYS A 175 4.89 4.20 19.72
C LYS A 175 5.86 3.05 19.98
N LYS A 176 6.59 2.60 18.96
CA LYS A 176 7.58 1.52 19.11
C LYS A 176 8.67 1.87 20.12
N GLU A 177 9.18 3.09 20.08
CA GLU A 177 10.20 3.57 21.02
C GLU A 177 9.67 3.63 22.46
N THR A 178 8.46 4.13 22.66
CA THR A 178 7.84 4.15 24.00
C THR A 178 7.51 2.76 24.52
N GLU A 179 7.14 1.81 23.66
CA GLU A 179 6.92 0.41 24.02
C GLU A 179 8.25 -0.27 24.38
N SER A 180 9.31 -0.07 23.60
CA SER A 180 10.63 -0.63 23.90
C SER A 180 11.22 -0.07 25.19
N LEU A 181 11.10 1.24 25.44
CA LEU A 181 11.54 1.86 26.69
C LEU A 181 10.76 1.33 27.89
N LYS A 182 9.44 1.15 27.76
CA LYS A 182 8.62 0.53 28.82
C LYS A 182 9.04 -0.90 29.10
N GLU A 183 9.32 -1.68 28.06
CA GLU A 183 9.82 -3.05 28.23
C GLU A 183 11.19 -3.10 28.89
N GLU A 184 12.11 -2.21 28.51
CA GLU A 184 13.45 -2.12 29.08
C GLU A 184 13.40 -1.72 30.56
N ILE A 185 12.68 -0.65 30.89
CA ILE A 185 12.44 -0.23 32.29
C ILE A 185 11.78 -1.36 33.09
N ALA A 186 10.80 -2.06 32.52
CA ALA A 186 10.14 -3.18 33.20
C ALA A 186 11.06 -4.40 33.40
N ARG A 187 12.05 -4.60 32.52
CA ARG A 187 13.09 -5.65 32.69
C ARG A 187 14.11 -5.24 33.74
N GLU A 188 14.59 -4.00 33.73
CA GLU A 188 15.52 -3.47 34.72
C GLU A 188 14.90 -3.49 36.12
N LEU A 189 13.68 -2.99 36.28
CA LEU A 189 12.96 -3.02 37.56
C LEU A 189 12.73 -4.45 38.06
N ARG A 190 12.41 -5.41 37.18
CA ARG A 190 12.27 -6.83 37.59
C ARG A 190 13.60 -7.41 38.07
N LYS A 191 14.71 -7.03 37.45
CA LYS A 191 16.06 -7.45 37.84
C LYS A 191 16.48 -6.81 39.18
N GLU A 192 16.24 -5.51 39.36
CA GLU A 192 16.58 -4.79 40.61
C GLU A 192 15.72 -5.25 41.80
N LEU A 193 14.43 -5.50 41.57
CA LEU A 193 13.52 -5.99 42.61
C LEU A 193 13.69 -7.50 42.91
N GLY A 194 14.62 -8.19 42.24
CA GLY A 194 14.88 -9.62 42.45
C GLY A 194 13.69 -10.51 42.07
N ILE A 195 12.74 -10.02 41.26
CA ILE A 195 11.56 -10.78 40.86
C ILE A 195 11.95 -11.92 39.92
N ASP A 196 12.99 -11.73 39.11
CA ASP A 196 13.57 -12.79 38.25
C ASP A 196 14.69 -13.60 38.93
N SER A 197 15.13 -13.24 40.14
CA SER A 197 16.01 -14.08 40.96
C SER A 197 15.18 -15.01 41.84
N VAL A 198 14.29 -15.78 41.23
CA VAL A 198 13.81 -17.00 41.88
C VAL A 198 14.84 -18.07 41.56
N ASP A 199 15.75 -18.28 42.50
CA ASP A 199 16.61 -19.44 42.51
C ASP A 199 15.70 -20.66 42.63
N THR A 200 15.28 -21.24 41.50
CA THR A 200 14.63 -22.54 41.47
C THR A 200 15.70 -23.61 41.72
N THR A 201 16.38 -23.53 42.86
CA THR A 201 17.00 -24.70 43.44
C THR A 201 15.84 -25.63 43.78
N SER A 202 15.68 -26.65 42.94
CA SER A 202 14.95 -27.86 43.28
C SER A 202 15.58 -28.42 44.56
N SER A 203 15.15 -27.94 45.72
CA SER A 203 15.42 -28.64 46.98
C SER A 203 14.55 -29.90 46.94
N SER A 204 15.22 -30.96 46.49
CA SER A 204 14.78 -32.33 46.59
C SER A 204 14.24 -32.59 47.99
N GLY A 205 13.07 -33.24 48.02
CA GLY A 205 12.30 -33.48 49.23
C GLY A 205 13.11 -34.13 50.34
N GLY A 206 13.11 -33.48 51.49
CA GLY A 206 13.40 -34.08 52.79
C GLY A 206 12.31 -33.62 53.74
N GLY A 207 11.52 -34.56 54.26
CA GLY A 207 10.43 -34.28 55.20
C GLY A 207 10.97 -33.56 56.43
N ALA A 208 10.77 -32.24 56.50
CA ALA A 208 11.21 -31.40 57.58
C ALA A 208 10.14 -31.36 58.69
N SER A 209 10.60 -31.49 59.93
CA SER A 209 9.80 -31.39 61.14
C SER A 209 9.07 -30.05 61.22
N ASP A 210 8.01 -29.98 62.04
CA ASP A 210 7.23 -28.74 62.21
C ASP A 210 8.07 -27.58 62.79
N SER A 211 9.15 -27.87 63.52
CA SER A 211 10.11 -26.87 63.99
C SER A 211 10.95 -26.30 62.85
N ASP A 212 11.48 -27.17 61.98
CA ASP A 212 12.27 -26.74 60.82
C ASP A 212 11.42 -25.94 59.84
N PHE A 213 10.13 -26.28 59.73
CA PHE A 213 9.18 -25.51 58.94
C PHE A 213 9.00 -24.09 59.48
N LEU A 214 8.82 -23.90 60.79
CA LEU A 214 8.63 -22.57 61.37
C LEU A 214 9.88 -21.69 61.26
N VAL A 215 11.08 -22.27 61.44
CA VAL A 215 12.35 -21.55 61.27
C VAL A 215 12.50 -21.07 59.83
N LYS A 216 12.36 -21.98 58.85
CA LYS A 216 12.48 -21.62 57.43
C LYS A 216 11.37 -20.68 56.95
N PHE A 217 10.18 -20.76 57.54
CA PHE A 217 9.09 -19.83 57.24
C PHE A 217 9.36 -18.44 57.82
N GLY A 218 9.96 -18.35 59.00
CA GLY A 218 10.37 -17.08 59.63
C GLY A 218 11.58 -16.42 58.96
N GLU A 219 12.52 -17.23 58.44
CA GLU A 219 13.71 -16.76 57.72
C GLU A 219 13.41 -16.32 56.28
N GLY A 220 12.24 -16.66 55.73
CA GLY A 220 11.82 -16.32 54.37
C GLY A 220 12.29 -17.31 53.30
N ASP A 221 12.87 -18.44 53.69
CA ASP A 221 13.31 -19.52 52.80
C ASP A 221 12.15 -20.29 52.16
N LEU A 222 10.96 -20.23 52.78
CA LEU A 222 9.75 -20.85 52.26
C LEU A 222 8.85 -19.84 51.54
N PRO A 223 8.34 -20.16 50.33
CA PRO A 223 7.47 -19.26 49.60
C PRO A 223 6.12 -19.07 50.33
N TYR A 224 5.57 -17.85 50.24
CA TYR A 224 4.26 -17.47 50.80
C TYR A 224 3.09 -18.06 49.99
N THR A 225 2.99 -19.38 49.94
CA THR A 225 1.86 -20.11 49.36
C THR A 225 0.74 -20.27 50.40
N LYS A 226 -0.50 -20.47 49.93
CA LYS A 226 -1.67 -20.68 50.81
C LYS A 226 -1.47 -21.87 51.76
N GLU A 227 -0.86 -22.94 51.28
CA GLU A 227 -0.57 -24.15 52.05
C GLU A 227 0.43 -23.90 53.19
N ASN A 228 1.48 -23.11 52.95
CA ASN A 228 2.48 -22.77 53.96
C ASN A 228 1.89 -21.82 55.03
N LEU A 229 1.06 -20.87 54.64
CA LEU A 229 0.37 -19.98 55.57
C LEU A 229 -0.62 -20.74 56.49
N GLU A 230 -1.36 -21.69 55.92
CA GLU A 230 -2.24 -22.56 56.70
C GLU A 230 -1.46 -23.47 57.66
N ARG A 231 -0.29 -23.98 57.26
CA ARG A 231 0.55 -24.78 58.14
C ARG A 231 1.17 -23.94 59.25
N ALA A 232 1.68 -22.75 58.94
CA ALA A 232 2.26 -21.83 59.92
C ALA A 232 1.22 -21.37 60.95
N SER A 233 0.01 -21.00 60.51
CA SER A 233 -1.08 -20.62 61.42
C SER A 233 -1.54 -21.79 62.31
N LYS A 234 -1.60 -23.02 61.79
CA LYS A 234 -1.92 -24.22 62.60
C LYS A 234 -0.85 -24.52 63.66
N LEU A 235 0.41 -24.24 63.36
CA LEU A 235 1.53 -24.47 64.28
C LEU A 235 1.70 -23.36 65.31
N MET A 236 1.38 -22.11 64.97
CA MET A 236 1.42 -20.98 65.91
C MET A 236 0.20 -20.90 66.83
N ASN A 237 -0.92 -21.55 66.48
CA ASN A 237 -2.15 -21.59 67.28
C ASN A 237 -2.31 -22.89 68.10
N LYS A 238 -1.26 -23.71 68.19
CA LYS A 238 -1.17 -24.85 69.13
C LYS A 238 -0.48 -24.41 70.41
#